data_AF-A0A963DVR8-F1
#
_entry.id   AF-A0A963DVR8-F1
#
_cell.length_a   1.000
_cell.length_b   1.000
_cell.length_c   1.000
_cell.angle_alpha   90.00
_cell.angle_beta   90.00
_cell.angle_gamma   90.00
#
_symmetry.space_group_name_H-M   'P 1'
#
loop_
_entity.id
_entity.type
_entity.pdbx_description
1 polymer ?
#
loop_
_entity_poly.entity_id
_entity_poly.type
_entity_poly.pdbx_seq_one_letter_code
_entity_poly.pdbx_strand_id
1 'polypeptide(L)'
;MDESQVLAGFRAKFRVDELLVSSTPAWSWSVRPGQATLGAGVLSLNRHAASLSDVSGAEMAELAALVGTLEKAVRSVFAYDIINYLMLMMVDHQVHFHVIPRYQGARQFAGLEWLDSGWPTVPALSVSQHADREDILPRIRQALASACVS
;
A
#
# COMPACT_ATOMS: atom_id res chain seq x y z
N MET A 1 -13.83 17.69 -14.25
CA MET A 1 -12.94 17.81 -13.08
C MET A 1 -11.53 17.83 -13.63
N ASP A 2 -10.65 18.70 -13.13
CA ASP A 2 -9.27 18.75 -13.62
C ASP A 2 -8.53 17.47 -13.17
N GLU A 3 -8.14 16.62 -14.13
CA GLU A 3 -7.45 15.36 -13.88
C GLU A 3 -6.18 15.55 -13.03
N SER A 4 -5.49 16.68 -13.21
CA SER A 4 -4.32 17.04 -12.42
C SER A 4 -4.67 17.26 -10.95
N GLN A 5 -5.79 17.93 -10.67
CA GLN A 5 -6.27 18.15 -9.31
C GLN A 5 -6.74 16.86 -8.65
N VAL A 6 -7.38 15.95 -9.40
CA VAL A 6 -7.80 14.63 -8.87
C VAL A 6 -6.58 13.84 -8.43
N LEU A 7 -5.57 13.74 -9.31
CA LEU A 7 -4.33 13.03 -8.99
C LEU A 7 -3.59 13.67 -7.81
N ALA A 8 -3.44 14.99 -7.80
CA ALA A 8 -2.77 15.70 -6.70
C ALA A 8 -3.51 15.50 -5.37
N GLY A 9 -4.84 15.57 -5.37
CA GLY A 9 -5.68 15.30 -4.20
C GLY A 9 -5.52 13.88 -3.68
N PHE A 10 -5.52 12.88 -4.58
CA PHE A 10 -5.25 11.49 -4.23
C PHE A 10 -3.87 11.32 -3.59
N ARG A 11 -2.81 11.85 -4.23
CA ARG A 11 -1.44 11.73 -3.74
C ARG A 11 -1.25 12.39 -2.38
N ALA A 12 -1.86 13.56 -2.15
CA ALA A 12 -1.84 14.24 -0.87
C ALA A 12 -2.58 13.45 0.22
N LYS A 13 -3.80 12.98 -0.08
CA LYS A 13 -4.61 12.18 0.86
C LYS A 13 -3.91 10.90 1.33
N PHE A 14 -3.29 10.17 0.40
CA PHE A 14 -2.56 8.94 0.71
C PHE A 14 -1.09 9.17 1.07
N ARG A 15 -0.63 10.44 1.07
CA ARG A 15 0.76 10.82 1.38
C ARG A 15 1.77 10.03 0.54
N VAL A 16 1.47 9.83 -0.74
CA VAL A 16 2.22 8.90 -1.62
C VAL A 16 3.71 9.23 -1.66
N ASP A 17 4.05 10.51 -1.80
CA ASP A 17 5.45 10.96 -1.89
C ASP A 17 6.21 10.80 -0.57
N GLU A 18 5.57 11.12 0.56
CA GLU A 18 6.19 11.00 1.88
C GLU A 18 6.36 9.54 2.30
N LEU A 19 5.38 8.70 1.98
CA LEU A 19 5.32 7.30 2.38
C LEU A 19 5.81 6.35 1.29
N LEU A 20 6.49 6.86 0.27
CA LEU A 20 7.02 6.08 -0.85
C LEU A 20 8.03 5.02 -0.37
N VAL A 21 7.84 3.79 -0.84
CA VAL A 21 8.73 2.65 -0.59
C VAL A 21 9.54 2.34 -1.83
N SER A 22 8.88 2.21 -2.99
CA SER A 22 9.51 1.94 -4.29
C SER A 22 8.59 2.41 -5.42
N SER A 23 9.14 2.62 -6.60
CA SER A 23 8.39 3.08 -7.77
C SER A 23 9.00 2.61 -9.07
N THR A 24 8.16 2.53 -10.09
CA THR A 24 8.54 2.51 -11.51
C THR A 24 8.12 3.84 -12.15
N PRO A 25 8.44 4.10 -13.42
CA PRO A 25 7.89 5.26 -14.13
C PRO A 25 6.35 5.34 -14.06
N ALA A 26 5.64 4.22 -14.21
CA ALA A 26 4.18 4.16 -14.21
C ALA A 26 3.53 4.00 -12.83
N TRP A 27 4.19 3.39 -11.85
CA TRP A 27 3.56 3.04 -10.58
C TRP A 27 4.35 3.47 -9.35
N SER A 28 3.65 3.80 -8.28
CA SER A 28 4.21 4.02 -6.96
C SER A 28 3.67 2.97 -5.97
N TRP A 29 4.56 2.41 -5.15
CA TRP A 29 4.20 1.67 -3.94
C TRP A 29 4.55 2.52 -2.72
N SER A 30 3.53 2.87 -1.93
CA SER A 30 3.67 3.63 -0.68
C SER A 30 3.02 2.90 0.50
N VAL A 31 3.42 3.25 1.73
CA VAL A 31 2.72 2.81 2.94
C VAL A 31 1.37 3.52 3.02
N ARG A 32 0.30 2.78 3.35
CA ARG A 32 -1.04 3.36 3.55
C ARG A 32 -1.06 4.14 4.88
N PRO A 33 -1.55 5.38 4.94
CA PRO A 33 -1.65 6.11 6.21
C PRO A 33 -2.47 5.36 7.28
N GLY A 34 -3.60 4.76 6.88
CA GLY A 34 -4.35 3.88 7.76
C GLY A 34 -3.81 2.45 7.71
N GLN A 35 -3.30 1.93 8.82
CA GLN A 35 -2.80 0.55 8.89
C GLN A 35 -3.90 -0.39 9.40
N ALA A 36 -4.64 -1.00 8.48
CA ALA A 36 -5.62 -2.05 8.82
C ALA A 36 -4.93 -3.32 9.33
N THR A 37 -3.80 -3.65 8.71
CA THR A 37 -2.82 -4.64 9.15
C THR A 37 -1.42 -4.04 9.02
N LEU A 38 -0.43 -4.66 9.67
CA LEU A 38 0.97 -4.21 9.58
C LEU A 38 1.49 -4.33 8.15
N GLY A 39 2.02 -3.22 7.63
CA GLY A 39 2.58 -3.16 6.28
C GLY A 39 1.55 -2.90 5.19
N ALA A 40 0.33 -2.47 5.55
CA ALA A 40 -0.67 -2.09 4.56
C ALA A 40 -0.13 -0.96 3.67
N GLY A 41 -0.37 -1.09 2.36
CA GLY A 41 0.20 -0.21 1.34
C GLY A 41 -0.83 0.27 0.32
N VAL A 42 -0.37 1.15 -0.56
CA VAL A 42 -1.09 1.62 -1.75
C VAL A 42 -0.18 1.45 -2.95
N LEU A 43 -0.64 0.71 -3.96
CA LEU A 43 -0.08 0.71 -5.31
C LEU A 43 -0.92 1.66 -6.16
N SER A 44 -0.35 2.74 -6.67
CA SER A 44 -1.10 3.75 -7.43
C SER A 44 -0.43 4.10 -8.75
N LEU A 45 -1.23 4.25 -9.81
CA LEU A 45 -0.75 4.74 -11.10
C LEU A 45 -0.26 6.19 -10.96
N ASN A 46 0.88 6.51 -11.58
CA ASN A 46 1.56 7.81 -11.43
C ASN A 46 0.92 8.92 -12.25
N ARG A 47 0.18 8.57 -13.31
CA ARG A 47 -0.71 9.49 -14.03
C ARG A 47 -2.17 9.27 -13.62
N HIS A 48 -3.02 10.22 -13.99
CA HIS A 48 -4.44 10.03 -13.81
C HIS A 48 -4.99 8.92 -14.71
N ALA A 49 -5.87 8.10 -14.13
CA ALA A 49 -6.77 7.18 -14.83
C ALA A 49 -7.96 6.91 -13.92
N ALA A 50 -9.18 6.99 -14.45
CA ALA A 50 -10.40 6.72 -13.71
C ALA A 50 -10.85 5.26 -13.82
N SER A 51 -10.42 4.54 -14.87
CA SER A 51 -10.74 3.13 -15.11
C SER A 51 -9.47 2.30 -15.24
N LEU A 52 -9.51 1.05 -14.75
CA LEU A 52 -8.43 0.08 -14.97
C LEU A 52 -8.22 -0.23 -16.46
N SER A 53 -9.28 -0.13 -17.28
CA SER A 53 -9.18 -0.32 -18.73
C SER A 53 -8.27 0.71 -19.42
N ASP A 54 -8.00 1.83 -18.77
CA ASP A 54 -7.17 2.90 -19.33
C ASP A 54 -5.68 2.64 -19.07
N VAL A 55 -5.34 1.61 -18.30
CA VAL A 55 -3.96 1.20 -18.06
C VAL A 55 -3.44 0.41 -19.24
N SER A 56 -2.34 0.87 -19.82
CA SER A 56 -1.71 0.22 -20.96
C SER A 56 -1.01 -1.09 -20.56
N GLY A 57 -0.77 -1.96 -21.54
CA GLY A 57 -0.01 -3.20 -21.31
C GLY A 57 1.41 -2.95 -20.77
N ALA A 58 2.06 -1.86 -21.18
CA ALA A 58 3.38 -1.49 -20.67
C ALA A 58 3.32 -1.10 -19.18
N GLU A 59 2.32 -0.30 -18.80
CA GLU A 59 2.10 0.07 -17.40
C GLU A 59 1.73 -1.16 -16.56
N MET A 60 0.95 -2.10 -17.08
CA MET A 60 0.66 -3.36 -16.39
C MET A 60 1.90 -4.25 -16.22
N ALA A 61 2.84 -4.24 -17.16
CA ALA A 61 4.10 -4.96 -17.03
C ALA A 61 4.98 -4.35 -15.92
N GLU A 62 5.01 -3.02 -15.80
CA GLU A 62 5.67 -2.34 -14.70
C GLU A 62 5.02 -2.65 -13.34
N LEU A 63 3.68 -2.72 -13.30
CA LEU A 63 2.95 -3.13 -12.09
C LEU A 63 3.37 -4.54 -11.65
N ALA A 64 3.45 -5.50 -12.57
CA ALA A 64 3.85 -6.87 -12.27
C ALA A 64 5.26 -6.94 -11.66
N ALA A 65 6.20 -6.15 -12.21
CA ALA A 65 7.55 -6.05 -11.65
C ALA A 65 7.54 -5.46 -10.23
N LEU A 66 6.80 -4.35 -10.02
CA LEU A 66 6.71 -3.69 -8.72
C LEU A 66 6.04 -4.57 -7.67
N VAL A 67 4.99 -5.31 -8.04
CA VAL A 67 4.32 -6.31 -7.17
C VAL A 67 5.31 -7.39 -6.73
N GLY A 68 6.15 -7.90 -7.63
CA GLY A 68 7.16 -8.89 -7.28
C GLY A 68 8.18 -8.38 -6.25
N THR A 69 8.59 -7.13 -6.35
CA THR A 69 9.44 -6.47 -5.33
C THR A 69 8.70 -6.29 -4.02
N LEU A 70 7.45 -5.82 -4.09
CA LEU A 70 6.59 -5.59 -2.93
C LEU A 70 6.41 -6.87 -2.10
N GLU A 71 5.98 -7.95 -2.72
CA GLU A 71 5.66 -9.18 -2.01
C GLU A 71 6.88 -9.74 -1.29
N LYS A 72 8.04 -9.74 -1.95
CA LYS A 72 9.31 -10.16 -1.33
C LYS A 72 9.65 -9.31 -0.11
N ALA A 73 9.57 -7.98 -0.23
CA ALA A 73 9.91 -7.06 0.85
C ALA A 73 8.94 -7.17 2.03
N VAL A 74 7.63 -7.20 1.79
CA VAL A 74 6.64 -7.33 2.87
C VAL A 74 6.77 -8.71 3.55
N ARG A 75 7.03 -9.78 2.79
CA ARG A 75 7.19 -11.13 3.34
C ARG A 75 8.41 -11.20 4.25
N SER A 76 9.54 -10.63 3.82
CA SER A 76 10.80 -10.69 4.58
C SER A 76 10.73 -9.87 5.86
N VAL A 77 10.03 -8.73 5.86
CA VAL A 77 9.95 -7.84 7.04
C VAL A 77 8.83 -8.25 8.01
N PHE A 78 7.65 -8.61 7.50
CA PHE A 78 6.45 -8.77 8.34
C PHE A 78 5.85 -10.18 8.35
N ALA A 79 6.38 -11.09 7.54
CA ALA A 79 5.93 -12.48 7.50
C ALA A 79 4.39 -12.59 7.39
N TYR A 80 3.77 -11.99 6.37
CA TYR A 80 2.32 -12.12 6.09
C TYR A 80 1.93 -13.50 5.52
N ASP A 81 0.83 -14.13 5.88
CA ASP A 81 0.47 -15.46 5.38
C ASP A 81 -0.12 -15.43 3.95
N ILE A 82 -0.95 -14.43 3.66
CA ILE A 82 -1.51 -14.16 2.33
C ILE A 82 -1.62 -12.65 2.11
N ILE A 83 -1.60 -12.18 0.86
CA ILE A 83 -1.76 -10.77 0.54
C ILE A 83 -3.07 -10.54 -0.21
N ASN A 84 -3.77 -9.45 0.09
CA ASN A 84 -4.98 -9.06 -0.63
C ASN A 84 -4.73 -7.76 -1.40
N TYR A 85 -5.11 -7.73 -2.67
CA TYR A 85 -5.11 -6.54 -3.51
C TYR A 85 -6.55 -6.10 -3.74
N LEU A 86 -6.91 -4.92 -3.24
CA LEU A 86 -8.27 -4.39 -3.33
C LEU A 86 -8.27 -3.11 -4.15
N MET A 87 -8.90 -3.15 -5.33
CA MET A 87 -9.15 -1.98 -6.16
C MET A 87 -10.64 -1.64 -6.09
N LEU A 88 -10.98 -0.70 -5.20
CA LEU A 88 -12.37 -0.34 -4.94
C LEU A 88 -12.78 0.96 -5.64
N MET A 89 -11.92 1.99 -5.59
CA MET A 89 -12.08 3.27 -6.29
C MET A 89 -13.45 3.96 -6.07
N MET A 90 -14.16 3.64 -4.98
CA MET A 90 -15.53 4.12 -4.72
C MET A 90 -15.58 5.61 -4.36
N VAL A 91 -14.49 6.16 -3.83
CA VAL A 91 -14.38 7.56 -3.35
C VAL A 91 -13.29 8.29 -4.14
N ASP A 92 -12.14 7.64 -4.27
CA ASP A 92 -11.01 8.18 -5.02
C ASP A 92 -11.02 7.57 -6.42
N HIS A 93 -11.48 8.34 -7.41
CA HIS A 93 -11.56 7.92 -8.81
C HIS A 93 -10.17 7.99 -9.49
N GLN A 94 -9.22 7.26 -8.94
CA GLN A 94 -7.85 7.13 -9.43
C GLN A 94 -7.51 5.64 -9.42
N VAL A 95 -6.85 5.11 -10.45
CA VAL A 95 -6.40 3.71 -10.45
C VAL A 95 -5.38 3.49 -9.33
N HIS A 96 -5.80 2.69 -8.33
CA HIS A 96 -4.95 2.25 -7.22
C HIS A 96 -5.47 0.94 -6.60
N PHE A 97 -4.58 0.21 -5.97
CA PHE A 97 -4.88 -0.94 -5.13
C PHE A 97 -4.49 -0.63 -3.69
N HIS A 98 -5.35 -0.99 -2.74
CA HIS A 98 -4.92 -1.25 -1.38
C HIS A 98 -4.23 -2.60 -1.33
N VAL A 99 -3.03 -2.63 -0.79
CA VAL A 99 -2.24 -3.85 -0.60
C VAL A 99 -2.28 -4.20 0.87
N ILE A 100 -2.94 -5.30 1.23
CA ILE A 100 -3.17 -5.67 2.62
C ILE A 100 -2.47 -7.01 2.90
N PRO A 101 -1.31 -7.00 3.57
CA PRO A 101 -0.69 -8.21 4.08
C PRO A 101 -1.57 -8.78 5.20
N ARG A 102 -2.03 -10.02 5.05
CA ARG A 102 -2.93 -10.72 5.97
C ARG A 102 -2.15 -11.79 6.72
N TYR A 103 -2.49 -12.03 7.96
CA TYR A 103 -1.81 -13.04 8.77
C TYR A 103 -2.68 -13.53 9.91
N GLN A 104 -2.53 -14.81 10.25
CA GLN A 104 -3.06 -15.35 11.49
C GLN A 104 -2.16 -14.97 12.67
N GLY A 105 -2.79 -14.59 13.78
CA GLY A 105 -2.10 -14.25 15.02
C GLY A 105 -1.45 -12.86 14.99
N ALA A 106 -0.63 -12.59 16.00
CA ALA A 106 0.01 -11.30 16.17
C ALA A 106 1.32 -11.18 15.37
N ARG A 107 1.68 -9.95 15.03
CA ARG A 107 3.04 -9.55 14.61
C ARG A 107 3.56 -8.49 15.57
N GLN A 108 4.87 -8.48 15.80
CA GLN A 108 5.54 -7.50 16.63
C GLN A 108 6.41 -6.60 15.76
N PHE A 109 6.19 -5.29 15.83
CA PHE A 109 7.02 -4.32 15.11
C PHE A 109 7.08 -3.00 15.86
N ALA A 110 8.28 -2.42 15.96
CA ALA A 110 8.55 -1.18 16.70
C ALA A 110 8.07 -1.21 18.16
N GLY A 111 8.11 -2.39 18.80
CA GLY A 111 7.64 -2.59 20.18
C GLY A 111 6.11 -2.59 20.32
N LEU A 112 5.37 -2.68 19.21
CA LEU A 112 3.92 -2.70 19.17
C LEU A 112 3.42 -4.03 18.62
N GLU A 113 2.31 -4.50 19.19
CA GLU A 113 1.58 -5.65 18.68
C GLU A 113 0.63 -5.22 17.55
N TRP A 114 0.58 -6.02 16.50
CA TRP A 114 -0.28 -5.81 15.34
C TRP A 114 -1.13 -7.04 15.07
N LEU A 115 -2.42 -6.82 14.85
CA LEU A 115 -3.39 -7.88 14.61
C LEU A 115 -3.99 -7.75 13.22
N ASP A 116 -4.46 -8.86 12.65
CA ASP A 116 -5.38 -8.85 11.52
C ASP A 116 -6.79 -9.09 12.07
N SER A 117 -7.48 -8.00 12.46
CA SER A 117 -8.82 -8.10 13.05
C SER A 117 -9.88 -8.63 12.08
N GLY A 118 -9.57 -8.66 10.78
CA GLY A 118 -10.46 -9.20 9.75
C GLY A 118 -10.23 -10.68 9.46
N TRP A 119 -9.19 -11.32 10.01
CA TRP A 119 -8.85 -12.71 9.71
C TRP A 119 -9.91 -13.72 10.20
N PRO A 120 -10.29 -14.76 9.44
CA PRO A 120 -9.88 -15.11 8.07
C PRO A 120 -10.86 -14.60 6.98
N THR A 121 -11.55 -13.49 7.24
CA THR A 121 -12.53 -12.87 6.33
C THR A 121 -11.94 -11.66 5.59
N VAL A 122 -12.81 -10.77 5.08
CA VAL A 122 -12.42 -9.54 4.39
C VAL A 122 -11.57 -8.63 5.30
N PRO A 123 -10.59 -7.89 4.76
CA PRO A 123 -9.82 -6.93 5.53
C PRO A 123 -10.70 -5.88 6.22
N ALA A 124 -10.45 -5.62 7.50
CA ALA A 124 -11.14 -4.57 8.25
C ALA A 124 -10.55 -3.18 7.93
N LEU A 125 -10.80 -2.66 6.71
CA LEU A 125 -10.18 -1.41 6.22
C LEU A 125 -10.51 -0.14 7.02
N SER A 126 -11.57 -0.17 7.83
CA SER A 126 -11.96 0.89 8.76
C SER A 126 -11.07 0.95 10.00
N VAL A 127 -10.30 -0.11 10.28
CA VAL A 127 -9.33 -0.15 11.37
C VAL A 127 -8.05 0.58 10.95
N SER A 128 -7.52 1.39 11.87
CA SER A 128 -6.20 1.98 11.76
C SER A 128 -5.47 1.80 13.08
N GLN A 129 -4.64 0.76 13.16
CA GLN A 129 -3.89 0.46 14.38
C GLN A 129 -2.79 1.49 14.61
N HIS A 130 -2.61 1.89 15.87
CA HIS A 130 -1.55 2.82 16.32
C HIS A 130 -1.56 4.18 15.59
N ALA A 131 -2.74 4.68 15.20
CA ALA A 131 -2.88 5.93 14.44
C ALA A 131 -2.46 7.18 15.21
N ASP A 132 -2.39 7.11 16.54
CA ASP A 132 -1.91 8.14 17.46
C ASP A 132 -0.38 8.29 17.48
N ARG A 133 0.35 7.37 16.83
CA ARG A 133 1.81 7.32 16.82
C ARG A 133 2.38 7.88 15.52
N GLU A 134 2.89 9.11 15.57
CA GLU A 134 3.46 9.78 14.40
C GLU A 134 4.70 9.07 13.83
N ASP A 135 5.45 8.35 14.68
CA ASP A 135 6.71 7.72 14.32
C ASP A 135 6.55 6.37 13.61
N ILE A 136 5.34 5.81 13.54
CA ILE A 136 5.17 4.43 13.10
C ILE A 136 5.21 4.26 11.57
N LEU A 137 4.57 5.16 10.82
CA LEU A 137 4.54 5.08 9.36
C LEU A 137 5.94 5.27 8.74
N PRO A 138 6.77 6.24 9.19
CA PRO A 138 8.15 6.35 8.73
C PRO A 138 8.98 5.09 9.01
N ARG A 139 8.80 4.44 10.17
CA ARG A 139 9.49 3.19 10.51
C ARG A 139 9.08 2.03 9.61
N ILE A 140 7.77 1.86 9.35
CA ILE A 140 7.26 0.83 8.42
C ILE A 140 7.85 1.07 7.03
N ARG A 141 7.76 2.30 6.53
CA ARG A 141 8.31 2.70 5.22
C ARG A 141 9.80 2.39 5.12
N GLN A 142 10.58 2.76 6.13
CA GLN A 142 12.02 2.51 6.16
C GLN A 142 12.35 1.02 6.13
N ALA A 143 11.68 0.21 6.95
CA ALA A 143 11.91 -1.23 6.99
C ALA A 143 11.63 -1.89 5.64
N LEU A 144 10.53 -1.52 4.97
CA LEU A 144 10.18 -2.02 3.64
C LEU A 144 11.17 -1.54 2.56
N ALA A 145 11.56 -0.26 2.60
CA ALA A 145 12.50 0.30 1.64
C ALA A 145 13.88 -0.37 1.73
N SER A 146 14.37 -0.62 2.95
CA SER A 146 15.62 -1.37 3.15
C SER A 146 15.54 -2.80 2.60
N ALA A 147 14.39 -3.45 2.71
CA ALA A 147 14.18 -4.80 2.17
C ALA A 147 14.07 -4.85 0.63
N CYS A 148 13.84 -3.73 -0.05
CA CYS A 148 13.82 -3.67 -1.52
C CYS A 148 15.23 -3.64 -2.15
N VAL A 149 16.24 -3.26 -1.37
CA VAL A 149 17.64 -3.11 -1.82
C VAL A 149 18.49 -4.34 -1.46
N SER A 150 17.94 -5.27 -0.68
CA SER A 150 18.58 -6.48 -0.18
C SER A 150 18.30 -7.68 -1.09
#